data_AF-A0A7Y2B326-F1
#
_entry.id   AF-A0A7Y2B326-F1
#
_cell.length_a   1.000
_cell.length_b   1.000
_cell.length_c   1.000
_cell.angle_alpha   90.00
_cell.angle_beta   90.00
_cell.angle_gamma   90.00
#
_symmetry.space_group_name_H-M   'P 1'
#
loop_
_entity.id
_entity.type
_entity.pdbx_description
1 polymer ?
#
loop_
_entity_poly.entity_id
_entity_poly.type
_entity_poly.pdbx_seq_one_letter_code
_entity_poly.pdbx_strand_id
1 'polypeptide(L)'
;MTRKERIRRKAKRILIGLGLLILVSLTAYGGEKARGWALAEGQFAVEEVAVIGNVYLSQEEVESLHETSLRGVNLLKIDPEAVAERIAAGEWIETARVKRVPPARLEINIK
;
A
#
# COMPACT_ATOMS: atom_id res chain seq x y z
N MET A 1 -27.29 4.83 49.87
CA MET A 1 -26.32 5.32 48.86
C MET A 1 -26.17 6.83 49.00
N THR A 2 -24.99 7.30 49.43
CA THR A 2 -24.77 8.71 49.79
C THR A 2 -24.59 9.59 48.55
N ARG A 3 -24.91 10.89 48.65
CA ARG A 3 -24.78 11.87 47.54
C ARG A 3 -23.36 11.90 46.95
N LYS A 4 -22.34 11.74 47.80
CA LYS A 4 -20.91 11.69 47.40
C LYS A 4 -20.58 10.47 46.53
N GLU A 5 -21.15 9.30 46.82
CA GLU A 5 -20.92 8.08 46.03
C GLU A 5 -21.52 8.16 44.62
N ARG A 6 -22.69 8.79 44.48
CA ARG A 6 -23.32 9.02 43.17
C ARG A 6 -22.48 9.94 42.28
N ILE A 7 -21.91 11.01 42.86
CA ILE A 7 -21.03 11.95 42.16
C ILE A 7 -19.74 11.26 41.71
N ARG A 8 -19.09 10.48 42.58
CA ARG A 8 -17.87 9.73 42.23
C ARG A 8 -18.08 8.72 41.10
N ARG A 9 -19.21 7.99 41.09
CA ARG A 9 -19.52 7.06 39.98
C ARG A 9 -19.77 7.78 38.66
N LYS A 10 -20.49 8.92 38.68
CA LYS A 10 -20.69 9.74 37.47
C LYS A 10 -19.36 10.30 36.97
N ALA A 11 -18.53 10.86 37.85
CA ALA A 11 -17.21 11.36 37.50
C ALA A 11 -16.30 10.27 36.91
N LYS A 12 -16.28 9.07 37.51
CA LYS A 12 -15.52 7.93 36.98
C LYS A 12 -15.99 7.51 35.58
N ARG A 13 -17.30 7.47 35.33
CA ARG A 13 -17.86 7.16 34.00
C ARG A 13 -17.49 8.22 32.96
N ILE A 14 -17.55 9.50 33.34
CA ILE A 14 -17.15 10.62 32.46
C ILE A 14 -15.66 10.53 32.13
N LEU A 15 -14.79 10.27 33.13
CA LEU A 15 -13.36 10.11 32.92
C LEU A 15 -13.02 8.92 32.01
N ILE A 16 -13.69 7.78 32.19
CA ILE A 16 -13.53 6.62 31.31
C ILE A 16 -13.98 6.95 29.89
N GLY A 17 -15.14 7.59 29.73
CA GLY A 17 -15.64 8.00 28.41
C GLY A 17 -14.71 8.98 27.72
N LEU A 18 -14.16 9.95 28.46
CA LEU A 18 -13.18 10.90 27.94
C LEU A 18 -11.87 10.19 27.54
N GLY A 19 -11.39 9.25 28.36
CA GLY A 19 -10.22 8.44 28.04
C GLY A 19 -10.40 7.60 26.77
N LEU A 20 -11.58 6.99 26.60
CA LEU A 20 -11.91 6.25 25.38
C LEU A 20 -11.98 7.17 24.15
N LEU A 21 -12.58 8.36 24.29
CA LEU A 21 -12.61 9.35 23.22
C LEU A 21 -11.20 9.76 22.79
N ILE A 22 -10.32 10.08 23.73
CA ILE A 22 -8.93 10.43 23.46
C ILE A 22 -8.21 9.28 22.75
N LEU A 23 -8.40 8.04 23.22
CA LEU A 23 -7.80 6.87 22.62
C LEU A 23 -8.25 6.70 21.17
N VAL A 24 -9.55 6.78 20.89
CA VAL A 24 -10.10 6.69 19.52
C VAL A 24 -9.55 7.80 18.63
N SER A 25 -9.53 9.04 19.13
CA SER A 25 -8.98 10.19 18.38
C SER A 25 -7.49 10.01 18.05
N LEU A 26 -6.69 9.53 19.00
CA LEU A 26 -5.27 9.24 18.78
C LEU A 26 -5.07 8.12 17.76
N THR A 27 -5.89 7.08 17.80
CA THR A 27 -5.81 5.94 16.88
C THR A 27 -6.17 6.37 15.45
N ALA A 28 -7.23 7.17 15.31
CA ALA A 28 -7.64 7.72 14.01
C ALA A 28 -6.54 8.64 13.43
N TYR A 29 -6.04 9.59 14.23
CA TYR A 29 -4.98 10.50 13.79
C TYR A 29 -3.68 9.77 13.44
N GLY A 30 -3.26 8.83 14.29
CA GLY A 30 -2.07 8.01 14.07
C GLY A 30 -2.19 7.15 12.82
N GLY A 31 -3.37 6.56 12.57
CA GLY A 31 -3.66 5.75 11.39
C GLY A 31 -3.57 6.54 10.08
N GLU A 32 -4.12 7.76 10.04
CA GLU A 32 -4.02 8.62 8.85
C GLU A 32 -2.59 9.07 8.57
N LYS A 33 -1.84 9.47 9.61
CA LYS A 33 -0.42 9.80 9.45
C LYS A 33 0.42 8.60 9.01
N ALA A 34 0.17 7.43 9.57
CA ALA A 34 0.87 6.20 9.20
C ALA A 34 0.59 5.83 7.73
N ARG A 35 -0.66 5.96 7.29
CA ARG A 35 -1.02 5.80 5.87
C ARG A 35 -0.30 6.80 4.98
N GLY A 36 -0.31 8.09 5.33
CA GLY A 36 0.37 9.12 4.56
C GLY A 36 1.87 8.88 4.45
N TRP A 37 2.50 8.44 5.54
CA TRP A 37 3.92 8.10 5.57
C TRP A 37 4.25 6.84 4.76
N ALA A 38 3.44 5.77 4.86
CA ALA A 38 3.62 4.55 4.07
C ALA A 38 3.37 4.78 2.57
N LEU A 39 2.48 5.70 2.23
CA LEU A 39 2.18 6.10 0.84
C LEU A 39 3.11 7.18 0.30
N ALA A 40 4.01 7.73 1.13
CA ALA A 40 5.07 8.61 0.69
C ALA A 40 6.07 7.80 -0.14
N GLU A 41 6.56 8.40 -1.22
CA GLU A 41 7.35 7.70 -2.24
C GLU A 41 8.66 7.11 -1.70
N GLY A 42 9.21 7.62 -0.59
CA GLY A 42 10.57 7.26 -0.16
C GLY A 42 10.80 5.82 0.34
N GLN A 43 9.82 5.13 0.93
CA GLN A 43 10.06 3.79 1.54
C GLN A 43 9.56 2.61 0.72
N PHE A 44 8.55 2.85 -0.12
CA PHE A 44 7.95 1.83 -0.96
C PHE A 44 8.02 2.21 -2.44
N ALA A 45 8.85 3.18 -2.84
CA ALA A 45 9.11 3.42 -4.26
C ALA A 45 9.62 2.14 -4.91
N VAL A 46 9.10 1.82 -6.08
CA VAL A 46 9.68 0.77 -6.92
C VAL A 46 11.06 1.23 -7.39
N GLU A 47 12.10 0.59 -6.90
CA GLU A 47 13.49 0.80 -7.34
C GLU A 47 13.89 -0.21 -8.40
N GLU A 48 13.38 -1.44 -8.28
CA GLU A 48 13.76 -2.57 -9.13
C GLU A 48 12.53 -3.22 -9.76
N VAL A 49 12.57 -3.37 -11.08
CA VAL A 49 11.57 -4.14 -11.85
C VAL A 49 12.29 -5.36 -12.40
N ALA A 50 11.93 -6.55 -11.91
CA ALA A 50 12.50 -7.81 -12.35
C ALA A 50 11.52 -8.52 -13.30
N VAL A 51 11.94 -8.74 -14.54
CA VAL A 51 11.15 -9.46 -15.55
C VAL A 51 11.67 -10.89 -15.66
N ILE A 52 10.80 -11.88 -15.47
CA ILE A 52 11.13 -13.31 -15.38
C ILE A 52 10.29 -14.07 -16.41
N GLY A 53 10.88 -15.06 -17.09
CA GLY A 53 10.17 -15.93 -18.05
C GLY A 53 10.07 -15.36 -19.47
N ASN A 54 10.59 -14.17 -19.67
CA ASN A 54 10.70 -13.56 -20.98
C ASN A 54 11.81 -14.21 -21.81
N VAL A 55 11.44 -14.85 -22.93
CA VAL A 55 12.38 -15.49 -23.86
C VAL A 55 12.74 -14.56 -25.03
N TYR A 56 11.93 -13.53 -25.30
CA TYR A 56 12.00 -12.76 -26.56
C TYR A 56 12.26 -11.26 -26.39
N LEU A 57 11.92 -10.64 -25.26
CA LEU A 57 12.10 -9.19 -25.03
C LEU A 57 13.21 -8.94 -24.00
N SER A 58 13.96 -7.85 -24.12
CA SER A 58 14.86 -7.38 -23.06
C SER A 58 14.08 -6.68 -21.94
N GLN A 59 14.72 -6.49 -20.78
CA GLN A 59 14.13 -5.69 -19.69
C GLN A 59 13.81 -4.27 -20.17
N GLU A 60 14.68 -3.66 -20.99
CA GLU A 60 14.44 -2.31 -21.51
C GLU A 60 13.27 -2.28 -22.49
N GLU A 61 13.07 -3.34 -23.28
CA GLU A 61 11.95 -3.42 -24.21
C GLU A 61 10.61 -3.51 -23.46
N VAL A 62 10.52 -4.31 -22.39
CA VAL A 62 9.32 -4.39 -21.53
C VAL A 62 9.08 -3.07 -20.78
N GLU A 63 10.14 -2.39 -20.35
CA GLU A 63 10.05 -1.05 -19.75
C GLU A 63 9.64 0.02 -20.78
N SER A 64 10.03 -0.12 -22.07
CA SER A 64 9.73 0.82 -23.16
C SER A 64 8.36 0.63 -23.81
N LEU A 65 7.83 -0.61 -23.81
CA LEU A 65 6.50 -0.95 -24.34
C LEU A 65 5.37 -0.32 -23.52
N HIS A 66 5.67 0.12 -22.30
CA HIS A 66 4.73 0.81 -21.45
C HIS A 66 5.22 2.23 -21.18
N GLU A 67 4.51 3.21 -21.75
CA GLU A 67 4.76 4.67 -21.67
C GLU A 67 4.87 5.24 -20.25
N THR A 68 4.79 4.41 -19.20
CA THR A 68 4.86 4.80 -17.80
C THR A 68 5.96 3.99 -17.12
N SER A 69 7.08 4.66 -16.83
CA SER A 69 8.11 4.09 -15.96
C SER A 69 7.48 3.75 -14.61
N LEU A 70 7.43 2.45 -14.28
CA LEU A 70 6.93 1.97 -13.00
C LEU A 70 7.90 2.29 -11.84
N ARG A 71 9.13 2.71 -12.16
CA ARG A 71 10.14 3.12 -11.18
C ARG A 71 9.75 4.42 -10.49
N GLY A 72 9.99 4.51 -9.19
CA GLY A 72 9.64 5.66 -8.35
C GLY A 72 8.18 5.70 -7.90
N VAL A 73 7.29 4.92 -8.52
CA VAL A 73 5.90 4.81 -8.07
C VAL A 73 5.85 4.03 -6.75
N ASN A 74 5.01 4.47 -5.81
CA ASN A 74 4.82 3.73 -4.56
C ASN A 74 4.17 2.36 -4.83
N LEU A 75 4.87 1.28 -4.48
CA LEU A 75 4.52 -0.12 -4.65
C LEU A 75 3.13 -0.45 -4.09
N LEU A 76 2.70 0.22 -3.02
CA LEU A 76 1.39 0.00 -2.40
C LEU A 76 0.23 0.59 -3.23
N LYS A 77 0.52 1.58 -4.08
CA LYS A 77 -0.45 2.23 -5.00
C LYS A 77 -0.57 1.51 -6.35
N ILE A 78 0.37 0.64 -6.71
CA ILE A 78 0.40 -0.04 -8.02
C ILE A 78 -0.57 -1.21 -8.02
N ASP A 79 -1.64 -1.16 -8.80
CA ASP A 79 -2.51 -2.32 -9.01
C ASP A 79 -1.81 -3.39 -9.90
N PRO A 80 -1.43 -4.58 -9.35
CA PRO A 80 -0.72 -5.59 -10.12
C PRO A 80 -1.59 -6.24 -11.19
N GLU A 81 -2.91 -6.32 -10.98
CA GLU A 81 -3.83 -6.93 -11.94
C GLU A 81 -3.99 -6.03 -13.15
N ALA A 82 -4.23 -4.72 -12.93
CA ALA A 82 -4.28 -3.74 -14.01
C ALA A 82 -2.95 -3.66 -14.79
N VAL A 83 -1.80 -3.76 -14.10
CA VAL A 83 -0.50 -3.82 -14.78
C VAL A 83 -0.34 -5.11 -15.57
N ALA A 84 -0.75 -6.26 -15.02
CA ALA A 84 -0.72 -7.55 -15.72
C ALA A 84 -1.60 -7.55 -16.98
N GLU A 85 -2.81 -6.99 -16.92
CA GLU A 85 -3.70 -6.87 -18.08
C GLU A 85 -3.10 -5.97 -19.17
N ARG A 86 -2.48 -4.84 -18.79
CA ARG A 86 -1.78 -3.97 -19.75
C ARG A 86 -0.59 -4.67 -20.41
N ILE A 87 0.15 -5.48 -19.66
CA ILE A 87 1.28 -6.27 -20.19
C ILE A 87 0.76 -7.38 -21.11
N ALA A 88 -0.31 -8.09 -20.72
CA ALA A 88 -0.91 -9.15 -21.53
C ALA A 88 -1.59 -8.64 -22.81
N ALA A 89 -1.86 -7.34 -22.93
CA ALA A 89 -2.37 -6.75 -24.16
C ALA A 89 -1.32 -6.65 -25.29
N GLY A 90 -0.05 -6.93 -25.00
CA GLY A 90 1.00 -6.99 -26.03
C GLY A 90 0.88 -8.23 -26.92
N GLU A 91 1.14 -8.08 -28.23
CA GLU A 91 0.94 -9.15 -29.24
C GLU A 91 1.80 -10.41 -29.03
N TRP A 92 2.81 -10.35 -28.18
CA TRP A 92 3.78 -11.44 -27.97
C TRP A 92 3.70 -12.08 -26.58
N ILE A 93 2.65 -11.78 -25.81
CA ILE A 93 2.52 -12.18 -24.40
C ILE A 93 1.25 -13.00 -24.25
N GLU A 94 1.36 -14.30 -23.96
CA GLU A 94 0.19 -15.15 -23.71
C GLU A 94 -0.36 -14.89 -22.31
N THR A 95 0.53 -14.84 -21.31
CA THR A 95 0.14 -14.56 -19.93
C THR A 95 1.17 -13.69 -19.21
N ALA A 96 0.66 -12.72 -18.44
CA ALA A 96 1.46 -11.90 -17.55
C ALA A 96 0.95 -12.02 -16.10
N ARG A 97 1.88 -12.10 -15.15
CA ARG A 97 1.59 -12.04 -13.73
C ARG A 97 2.52 -11.05 -13.06
N VAL A 98 1.93 -10.08 -12.37
CA VAL A 98 2.69 -9.07 -11.64
C VAL A 98 2.54 -9.32 -10.14
N LYS A 99 3.66 -9.24 -9.42
CA LYS A 99 3.70 -9.42 -7.98
C LYS A 99 4.51 -8.30 -7.33
N ARG A 100 3.97 -7.74 -6.25
CA ARG A 100 4.68 -6.79 -5.39
C ARG A 100 5.60 -7.55 -4.45
N VAL A 101 6.90 -7.24 -4.49
CA VAL A 101 7.91 -7.76 -3.57
C VAL A 101 8.46 -6.61 -2.74
N PRO A 102 7.87 -6.33 -1.56
CA PRO A 102 8.30 -5.22 -0.72
C PRO A 102 9.76 -5.42 -0.24
N PRO A 103 10.48 -4.32 0.06
CA PRO A 103 9.97 -2.95 0.14
C PRO A 103 9.89 -2.22 -1.21
N ALA A 104 10.72 -2.55 -2.20
CA ALA A 104 10.95 -1.71 -3.38
C ALA A 104 10.99 -2.46 -4.73
N ARG A 105 10.58 -3.74 -4.78
CA ARG A 105 10.69 -4.57 -5.98
C ARG A 105 9.33 -4.92 -6.56
N LEU A 106 9.24 -4.87 -7.89
CA LEU A 106 8.11 -5.40 -8.66
C LEU A 106 8.60 -6.56 -9.53
N GLU A 107 7.98 -7.72 -9.37
CA GLU A 107 8.27 -8.90 -10.20
C GLU A 107 7.19 -9.06 -11.26
N ILE A 108 7.62 -9.19 -12.51
CA ILE A 108 6.76 -9.42 -13.66
C ILE A 108 7.15 -10.77 -14.24
N ASN A 109 6.24 -11.74 -14.16
CA ASN A 109 6.41 -13.07 -14.74
C ASN A 109 5.61 -13.14 -16.05
N ILE A 110 6.30 -13.37 -17.15
CA ILE A 110 5.72 -13.47 -18.49
C ILE A 110 5.86 -14.93 -18.94
N LYS A 111 4.82 -15.49 -19.54
CA LYS A 111 4.86 -16.77 -20.25
C LYS A 111 4.22 -16.65 -21.61
#